data_AF-A0A919IH40-F1
#
_entry.id   AF-A0A919IH40-F1
#
_cell.length_a   1.000
_cell.length_b   1.000
_cell.length_c   1.000
_cell.angle_alpha   90.00
_cell.angle_beta   90.00
_cell.angle_gamma   90.00
#
_symmetry.space_group_name_H-M   'P 1'
#
loop_
_entity.id
_entity.type
_entity.pdbx_description
1 polymer ?
#
loop_
_entity_poly.entity_id
_entity_poly.type
_entity_poly.pdbx_seq_one_letter_code
_entity_poly.pdbx_strand_id
1 'polypeptide(L)'
;MAAAVTVSVAGGSYAALNPDKITADARAVADKATCRTVDTAIVGFIAVNETDPTSITQLKPYVDGDISRYRIVGGRAAGPGC
;
A
#
# COMPACT_ATOMS: atom_id res chain seq x y z
N MET A 1 -24.87 -17.90 33.89
CA MET A 1 -25.28 -18.00 32.47
C MET A 1 -24.02 -18.11 31.64
N ALA A 2 -23.70 -19.29 31.11
CA ALA A 2 -22.48 -19.56 30.36
C ALA A 2 -22.83 -19.64 28.86
N ALA A 3 -22.33 -18.71 28.07
CA ALA A 3 -22.48 -18.73 26.62
C ALA A 3 -21.39 -19.68 26.05
N ALA A 4 -21.82 -20.88 25.66
CA ALA A 4 -21.02 -21.76 24.83
C ALA A 4 -20.92 -21.13 23.44
N VAL A 5 -19.79 -20.47 23.14
CA VAL A 5 -19.47 -20.06 21.78
C VAL A 5 -19.06 -21.32 21.04
N THR A 6 -19.94 -21.80 20.18
CA THR A 6 -19.73 -22.88 19.22
C THR A 6 -18.57 -22.51 18.29
N VAL A 7 -17.36 -22.97 18.61
CA VAL A 7 -16.17 -22.93 17.74
C VAL A 7 -16.33 -24.01 16.66
N SER A 8 -17.33 -23.87 15.79
CA SER A 8 -17.73 -24.94 14.86
C SER A 8 -17.18 -24.81 13.43
N VAL A 9 -16.32 -23.83 13.11
CA VAL A 9 -15.82 -23.67 11.72
C VAL A 9 -14.32 -23.36 11.61
N ALA A 10 -13.62 -23.05 12.70
CA ALA A 10 -12.23 -22.57 12.59
C ALA A 10 -11.15 -23.68 12.65
N GLY A 11 -11.50 -24.96 12.86
CA GLY A 11 -10.51 -26.03 13.02
C GLY A 11 -9.94 -26.58 11.70
N GLY A 12 -10.72 -26.57 10.62
CA GLY A 12 -10.30 -27.10 9.31
C GLY A 12 -9.53 -26.11 8.45
N SER A 13 -9.76 -24.80 8.63
CA SER A 13 -9.20 -23.77 7.75
C SER A 13 -7.73 -23.47 8.03
N TYR A 14 -7.23 -23.72 9.25
CA TYR A 14 -5.82 -23.47 9.59
C TYR A 14 -4.84 -24.42 8.87
N ALA A 15 -5.28 -25.60 8.43
CA ALA A 15 -4.43 -26.53 7.68
C ALA A 15 -4.29 -26.17 6.18
N ALA A 16 -5.16 -25.30 5.67
CA ALA A 16 -5.18 -24.84 4.27
C ALA A 16 -4.86 -23.35 4.11
N LEU A 17 -4.58 -22.63 5.21
CA LEU A 17 -3.95 -21.32 5.13
C LEU A 17 -2.55 -21.53 4.55
N ASN A 18 -2.34 -21.10 3.31
CA ASN A 18 -1.02 -20.97 2.73
C ASN A 18 -0.52 -19.56 3.10
N PRO A 19 0.25 -19.41 4.19
CA PRO A 19 0.69 -18.11 4.69
C PRO A 19 1.53 -17.36 3.65
N ASP A 20 2.22 -18.08 2.76
CA ASP A 20 2.98 -17.47 1.67
C ASP A 20 2.07 -16.77 0.67
N LYS A 21 0.92 -17.37 0.30
CA LYS A 21 -0.07 -16.74 -0.57
C LYS A 21 -0.70 -15.50 0.06
N ILE A 22 -1.09 -15.58 1.34
CA ILE A 22 -1.68 -14.43 2.04
C ILE A 22 -0.68 -13.29 2.16
N THR A 23 0.59 -13.61 2.42
CA THR A 23 1.66 -12.62 2.48
C THR A 23 1.91 -11.97 1.12
N ALA A 24 1.88 -12.76 0.03
CA ALA A 24 2.02 -12.24 -1.33
C ALA A 24 0.86 -11.32 -1.71
N ASP A 25 -0.37 -11.71 -1.42
CA ASP A 25 -1.57 -10.92 -1.72
C ASP A 25 -1.59 -9.63 -0.87
N ALA A 26 -1.26 -9.72 0.42
CA ALA A 26 -1.16 -8.56 1.29
C ALA A 26 -0.08 -7.57 0.81
N ARG A 27 1.07 -8.07 0.33
CA ARG A 27 2.11 -7.23 -0.28
C ARG A 27 1.61 -6.56 -1.56
N ALA A 28 0.94 -7.30 -2.45
CA ALA A 28 0.42 -6.74 -3.69
C ALA A 28 -0.62 -5.63 -3.44
N VAL A 29 -1.50 -5.82 -2.44
CA VAL A 29 -2.47 -4.80 -2.02
C VAL A 29 -1.76 -3.60 -1.40
N ALA A 30 -0.77 -3.82 -0.55
CA ALA A 30 0.03 -2.76 0.05
C ALA A 30 0.78 -1.94 -1.01
N ASP A 31 1.45 -2.59 -1.95
CA ASP A 31 2.16 -1.95 -3.06
C ASP A 31 1.22 -1.08 -3.90
N LYS A 32 0.02 -1.59 -4.24
CA LYS A 32 -1.00 -0.83 -4.96
C LYS A 32 -1.53 0.36 -4.16
N ALA A 33 -1.72 0.20 -2.85
CA ALA A 33 -2.13 1.29 -1.97
C ALA A 33 -1.06 2.37 -1.90
N THR A 34 0.21 1.99 -1.72
CA THR A 34 1.34 2.92 -1.70
C THR A 34 1.48 3.65 -3.03
N CYS A 35 1.33 2.98 -4.17
CA CYS A 35 1.31 3.62 -5.49
C CYS A 35 0.28 4.78 -5.54
N ARG A 36 -0.95 4.52 -5.06
CA ARG A 36 -2.02 5.51 -5.03
C ARG A 36 -1.76 6.65 -4.04
N THR A 37 -1.10 6.36 -2.92
CA THR A 37 -0.65 7.38 -1.96
C THR A 37 0.40 8.29 -2.58
N VAL A 38 1.39 7.75 -3.31
CA VAL A 38 2.39 8.55 -4.02
C VAL A 38 1.75 9.42 -5.09
N ASP A 39 0.78 8.90 -5.85
CA ASP A 39 0.05 9.67 -6.86
C ASP A 39 -0.74 10.84 -6.22
N THR A 40 -1.39 10.58 -5.09
CA THR A 40 -2.09 11.62 -4.32
C THR A 40 -1.11 12.67 -3.78
N ALA A 41 0.07 12.25 -3.34
CA ALA A 41 1.13 13.16 -2.89
C ALA A 41 1.69 14.01 -4.04
N ILE A 42 1.80 13.48 -5.26
CA ILE A 42 2.15 14.25 -6.47
C ILE A 42 1.13 15.37 -6.67
N VAL A 43 -0.16 15.03 -6.66
CA VAL A 43 -1.25 16.01 -6.80
C VAL A 43 -1.19 17.06 -5.68
N GLY A 44 -0.96 16.64 -4.44
CA GLY A 44 -0.78 17.54 -3.29
C GLY A 44 0.41 18.48 -3.44
N PHE A 45 1.54 17.97 -3.94
CA PHE A 45 2.74 18.77 -4.21
C PHE A 45 2.48 19.82 -5.30
N ILE A 46 1.83 19.43 -6.40
CA ILE A 46 1.47 20.33 -7.50
C ILE A 46 0.51 21.41 -7.01
N ALA A 47 -0.47 21.06 -6.18
CA ALA A 47 -1.42 22.03 -5.62
C ALA A 47 -0.75 23.12 -4.74
N VAL A 48 0.40 22.81 -4.13
CA VAL A 48 1.14 23.74 -3.27
C VAL A 48 2.23 24.50 -4.03
N ASN A 49 2.90 23.85 -4.99
CA ASN A 49 4.10 24.40 -5.64
C ASN A 49 3.86 24.81 -7.10
N GLU A 50 2.68 24.56 -7.65
CA GLU A 50 2.29 24.82 -9.05
C GLU A 50 3.23 24.19 -10.10
N THR A 51 3.97 23.15 -9.70
CA THR A 51 4.95 22.46 -10.54
C THR A 51 5.00 20.97 -10.23
N ASP A 52 5.41 20.18 -11.22
CA ASP A 52 5.55 18.75 -11.07
C ASP A 52 6.77 18.39 -10.21
N PRO A 53 6.63 17.45 -9.25
CA PRO A 53 7.76 16.93 -8.51
C PRO A 53 8.71 16.19 -9.46
N THR A 54 10.01 16.49 -9.35
CA THR A 54 11.06 15.87 -10.19
C THR A 54 11.69 14.66 -9.50
N SER A 55 11.47 14.50 -8.19
CA SER A 55 12.01 13.40 -7.40
C SER A 55 11.03 12.89 -6.34
N ILE A 56 11.10 11.60 -6.04
CA ILE A 56 10.28 10.95 -5.01
C ILE A 56 10.54 11.53 -3.61
N THR A 57 11.76 12.02 -3.37
CA THR A 57 12.18 12.66 -2.11
C THR A 57 11.41 13.94 -1.79
N GLN A 58 10.92 14.66 -2.80
CA GLN A 58 10.09 15.86 -2.59
C GLN A 58 8.70 15.52 -2.05
N LEU A 59 8.26 14.27 -2.20
CA LEU A 59 6.96 13.79 -1.73
C LEU A 59 7.00 13.22 -0.31
N LYS A 60 8.20 13.05 0.26
CA LYS A 60 8.41 12.55 1.63
C LYS A 60 7.61 13.30 2.71
N PRO A 61 7.43 14.64 2.69
CA PRO A 61 6.59 15.31 3.68
C PRO A 61 5.08 15.08 3.50
N TYR A 62 4.64 14.49 2.38
CA TYR A 62 3.23 14.24 2.07
C TYR A 62 2.84 12.76 2.20
N VAL A 63 3.79 11.88 2.56
CA VAL A 63 3.57 10.44 2.65
C VAL A 63 4.12 9.90 3.97
N ASP A 64 3.25 9.29 4.76
CA ASP A 64 3.64 8.51 5.94
C ASP A 64 4.08 7.10 5.49
N GLY A 65 5.36 6.95 5.10
CA GLY A 65 5.93 5.67 4.72
C GLY A 65 7.22 5.73 3.93
N ASP A 66 7.87 4.57 3.75
CA ASP A 66 9.03 4.45 2.87
C ASP A 66 8.58 4.30 1.40
N ILE A 67 8.82 5.36 0.63
CA ILE A 67 8.53 5.42 -0.81
C ILE A 67 9.81 5.33 -1.66
N SER A 68 10.96 4.99 -1.07
CA SER A 68 12.26 4.94 -1.76
C SER A 68 12.30 3.98 -2.96
N ARG A 69 11.40 2.99 -2.99
CA ARG A 69 11.26 2.03 -4.10
C ARG A 69 10.46 2.58 -5.30
N TYR A 70 9.84 3.74 -5.13
CA TYR A 70 9.03 4.40 -6.15
C TYR A 70 9.83 5.52 -6.81
N ARG A 71 9.45 5.84 -8.04
CA ARG A 71 10.00 6.92 -8.85
C ARG A 71 8.89 7.66 -9.56
N ILE A 72 9.21 8.83 -10.08
CA ILE A 72 8.27 9.65 -10.84
C ILE A 72 8.65 9.54 -12.32
N VAL A 73 7.71 9.11 -13.16
CA VAL A 73 7.88 9.00 -14.61
C VAL A 73 6.75 9.74 -15.28
N GLY A 74 7.06 10.82 -16.01
CA GLY A 74 6.06 11.65 -16.69
C GLY A 74 5.00 12.24 -15.74
N GLY A 75 5.41 12.65 -14.54
CA GLY A 75 4.49 13.23 -13.54
C GLY A 75 3.60 12.23 -12.82
N ARG A 76 3.87 10.92 -12.92
CA ARG A 76 3.12 9.86 -12.22
C ARG A 76 4.01 8.95 -11.40
N ALA A 77 3.42 8.32 -10.38
CA ALA A 77 4.08 7.29 -9.61
C ALA A 77 4.38 6.07 -10.49
N ALA A 78 5.61 5.55 -10.41
CA ALA A 78 6.05 4.32 -11.03
C ALA A 78 6.86 3.49 -10.03
N GLY A 79 6.56 2.20 -9.90
CA GLY A 79 7.11 1.33 -8.86
C GLY A 79 6.21 0.12 -8.62
N PRO A 80 6.44 -0.67 -7.56
CA PRO A 80 5.62 -1.84 -7.24
C PRO A 80 4.13 -1.47 -7.13
N GLY A 81 3.24 -2.19 -7.81
CA GLY A 81 1.80 -1.90 -7.77
C GLY A 81 1.35 -0.71 -8.63
N CYS A 82 2.30 -0.02 -9.27
CA CYS A 82 2.14 0.77 -10.48
C CYS A 82 2.74 -0.01 -11.68
#